data_AF-A0A8T5SZ57-F1
#
_entry.id   AF-A0A8T5SZ57-F1
#
_cell.length_a   1.000
_cell.length_b   1.000
_cell.length_c   1.000
_cell.angle_alpha   90.00
_cell.angle_beta   90.00
_cell.angle_gamma   90.00
#
_symmetry.space_group_name_H-M   'P 1'
#
loop_
_entity.id
_entity.type
_entity.pdbx_description
1 polymer ?
#
loop_
_entity_poly.entity_id
_entity_poly.type
_entity_poly.pdbx_seq_one_letter_code
_entity_poly.pdbx_strand_id
1 'polypeptide(L)'
;MQFTEIIDLVIEWVQSPIFLFALAMIIVVVAARRVTGSKSQSGVPVLKQMRRMVSEVDKDKDMKEPVVQSRQDIIVKKFNSQMQEIGLEPATDGGYVPVSHTPLARFLVERGVHEDTVSAILDGLMEEEGEVQVRAIIDAAADTPGVDLTGEELAKAQDLAVIEWTNLRRSRES
;
A
#
# COMPACT_ATOMS: atom_id res chain seq x y z
N MET A 1 61.31 -31.28 -17.05
CA MET A 1 61.97 -31.31 -15.71
C MET A 1 61.83 -29.98 -14.97
N GLN A 2 61.91 -28.81 -15.63
CA GLN A 2 61.70 -27.52 -14.93
C GLN A 2 60.28 -27.31 -14.38
N PHE A 3 59.24 -27.87 -15.02
CA PHE A 3 57.86 -27.67 -14.59
C PHE A 3 57.51 -28.40 -13.28
N THR A 4 58.13 -29.56 -13.04
CA THR A 4 57.95 -30.33 -11.80
C THR A 4 58.65 -29.67 -10.62
N GLU A 5 59.83 -29.09 -10.83
CA GLU A 5 60.56 -28.33 -9.79
C GLU A 5 59.80 -27.08 -9.33
N ILE A 6 59.11 -26.39 -10.25
CA ILE A 6 58.27 -25.24 -9.91
C ILE A 6 57.06 -25.68 -9.08
N ILE A 7 56.46 -26.83 -9.39
CA ILE A 7 55.33 -27.37 -8.63
C ILE A 7 55.77 -27.78 -7.23
N ASP A 8 56.91 -28.47 -7.09
CA ASP A 8 57.42 -28.90 -5.79
C ASP A 8 57.80 -27.71 -4.91
N LEU A 9 58.42 -26.66 -5.48
CA LEU A 9 58.71 -25.41 -4.78
C LEU A 9 57.44 -24.73 -4.26
N VAL A 10 56.37 -24.71 -5.07
CA VAL A 10 55.07 -24.13 -4.67
C VAL A 10 54.42 -24.96 -3.57
N ILE A 11 54.50 -26.28 -3.64
CA ILE A 11 53.94 -27.17 -2.61
C ILE A 11 54.68 -26.98 -1.28
N GLU A 12 56.01 -26.93 -1.30
CA GLU A 12 56.82 -26.71 -0.11
C GLU A 12 56.55 -25.33 0.52
N TRP A 13 56.37 -24.31 -0.32
CA TRP A 13 56.02 -22.97 0.14
C TRP A 13 54.63 -22.93 0.79
N VAL A 14 53.63 -23.60 0.21
CA VAL A 14 52.26 -23.71 0.75
C VAL A 14 52.23 -24.52 2.05
N GLN A 15 53.09 -25.54 2.19
CA GLN A 15 53.21 -26.34 3.40
C GLN A 15 54.06 -25.68 4.49
N SER A 16 54.73 -24.57 4.17
CA SER A 16 55.56 -23.88 5.16
C SER A 16 54.70 -23.41 6.34
N PRO A 17 55.18 -23.59 7.59
CA PRO A 17 54.42 -23.23 8.79
C PRO A 17 54.10 -21.73 8.84
N ILE A 18 54.96 -20.91 8.24
CA ILE A 18 54.79 -19.45 8.14
C ILE A 18 53.63 -19.11 7.20
N PHE A 19 53.56 -19.74 6.03
CA PHE A 19 52.48 -19.52 5.06
C PHE A 19 51.13 -19.96 5.64
N LEU A 20 51.07 -21.13 6.28
CA LEU A 20 49.84 -21.62 6.93
C LEU A 20 49.39 -20.69 8.07
N PHE A 21 50.32 -20.16 8.87
CA PHE A 21 50.00 -19.19 9.92
C PHE A 21 49.44 -17.88 9.35
N ALA A 22 50.06 -17.35 8.29
CA ALA A 22 49.57 -16.16 7.60
C ALA A 22 48.17 -16.37 7.00
N LEU A 23 47.95 -17.52 6.35
CA LEU A 23 46.63 -17.90 5.82
C LEU A 23 45.59 -18.00 6.93
N ALA A 24 45.90 -18.66 8.04
CA ALA A 24 45.02 -18.78 9.19
C ALA A 24 44.69 -17.41 9.79
N MET A 25 45.67 -16.51 9.93
CA MET A 25 45.46 -15.13 10.37
C MET A 25 44.54 -14.35 9.43
N ILE A 26 44.71 -14.48 8.11
CA ILE A 26 43.81 -13.86 7.13
C ILE A 26 42.38 -14.40 7.29
N ILE A 27 42.21 -15.71 7.44
CA ILE A 27 40.90 -16.33 7.66
C ILE A 27 40.27 -15.81 8.96
N VAL A 28 41.04 -15.74 10.05
CA VAL A 28 40.56 -15.22 11.34
C VAL A 28 40.18 -13.74 11.22
N VAL A 29 40.97 -12.91 10.55
CA VAL A 29 40.65 -11.49 10.33
C VAL A 29 39.42 -11.33 9.46
N VAL A 30 39.26 -12.13 8.40
CA VAL A 30 38.07 -12.08 7.51
C VAL A 30 36.83 -12.60 8.24
N ALA A 31 36.94 -13.69 9.00
CA ALA A 31 35.85 -14.23 9.81
C ALA A 31 35.46 -13.25 10.92
N ALA A 32 36.44 -12.70 11.64
CA ALA A 32 36.23 -11.64 12.62
C ALA A 32 35.56 -10.44 11.94
N ARG A 33 36.03 -9.96 10.79
CA ARG A 33 35.42 -8.83 10.07
C ARG A 33 34.04 -9.13 9.50
N ARG A 34 33.67 -10.39 9.26
CA ARG A 34 32.29 -10.78 8.90
C ARG A 34 31.37 -10.89 10.12
N VAL A 35 31.90 -11.30 11.27
CA VAL A 35 31.13 -11.45 12.52
C VAL A 35 30.99 -10.11 13.25
N THR A 36 32.06 -9.31 13.32
CA THR A 36 32.11 -7.94 13.84
C THR A 36 31.77 -6.88 12.81
N GLY A 37 31.70 -7.28 11.53
CA GLY A 37 31.07 -6.52 10.46
C GLY A 37 29.63 -6.34 10.85
N SER A 38 29.40 -5.27 11.59
CA SER A 38 28.15 -4.93 12.24
C SER A 38 27.02 -5.38 11.34
N LYS A 39 26.10 -6.19 11.89
CA LYS A 39 24.69 -5.89 11.68
C LYS A 39 24.62 -4.40 11.96
N SER A 40 24.78 -3.58 10.91
CA SER A 40 24.48 -2.17 10.97
C SER A 40 23.08 -2.24 11.50
N GLN A 41 22.94 -1.87 12.77
CA GLN A 41 21.66 -1.76 13.41
C GLN A 41 20.77 -1.18 12.33
N SER A 42 19.68 -1.88 12.04
CA SER A 42 18.52 -1.30 11.40
C SER A 42 18.09 -0.17 12.33
N GLY A 43 18.90 0.89 12.36
CA GLY A 43 18.66 2.10 13.11
C GLY A 43 17.42 2.64 12.47
N VAL A 44 16.46 2.95 13.32
CA VAL A 44 15.24 3.70 13.02
C VAL A 44 15.51 4.56 11.78
N PRO A 45 14.74 4.44 10.69
CA PRO A 45 15.06 5.02 9.37
C PRO A 45 15.57 6.47 9.42
N VAL A 46 15.07 7.23 10.39
CA VAL A 46 15.48 8.59 10.77
C VAL A 46 16.99 8.72 11.03
N LEU A 47 17.61 7.82 11.79
CA LEU A 47 19.05 7.85 12.12
C LEU A 47 19.94 7.64 10.89
N LYS A 48 19.50 6.78 9.97
CA LYS A 48 20.22 6.54 8.70
C LYS A 48 20.13 7.77 7.79
N GLN A 49 19.01 8.46 7.82
CA GLN A 49 18.78 9.70 7.07
C GLN A 49 19.62 10.85 7.64
N MET A 50 19.65 11.02 8.96
CA MET A 50 20.52 12.00 9.63
C MET A 50 22.00 11.76 9.31
N ARG A 51 22.48 10.51 9.38
CA ARG A 51 23.88 10.19 9.05
C ARG A 51 24.23 10.48 7.59
N ARG A 52 23.29 10.26 6.66
CA ARG A 52 23.47 10.64 5.24
C ARG A 52 23.58 12.14 5.07
N MET A 53 22.69 12.91 5.69
CA MET A 53 22.74 14.38 5.65
C MET A 53 24.08 14.90 6.19
N VAL A 54 24.52 14.42 7.36
CA VAL A 54 25.84 14.78 7.92
C VAL A 54 26.99 14.46 6.96
N SER A 55 26.95 13.29 6.28
CA SER A 55 27.98 12.93 5.30
C SER A 55 27.95 13.75 4.01
N GLU A 56 26.81 14.35 3.67
CA GLU A 56 26.63 15.22 2.51
C GLU A 56 27.12 16.65 2.81
N VAL A 57 26.95 17.12 4.06
CA VAL A 57 27.56 18.36 4.57
C VAL A 57 29.08 18.28 4.55
N ASP A 58 29.64 17.20 5.09
CA ASP A 58 31.10 16.98 5.14
C ASP A 58 31.75 16.90 3.75
N LYS A 59 30.95 16.69 2.69
CA LYS A 59 31.42 16.57 1.30
C LYS A 59 31.11 17.81 0.46
N ASP A 60 30.65 18.90 1.07
CA ASP A 60 30.35 20.17 0.40
C ASP A 60 29.39 20.00 -0.80
N LYS A 61 28.45 19.05 -0.69
CA LYS A 61 27.44 18.78 -1.72
C LYS A 61 26.14 19.50 -1.35
N ASP A 62 25.45 20.02 -2.37
CA ASP A 62 24.11 20.59 -2.20
C ASP A 62 23.21 19.57 -1.48
N MET A 63 22.75 19.95 -0.29
CA MET A 63 21.86 19.14 0.53
C MET A 63 20.59 18.85 -0.26
N LYS A 64 20.33 17.58 -0.55
CA LYS A 64 18.99 17.18 -1.01
C LYS A 64 18.10 17.15 0.21
N GLU A 65 17.24 18.17 0.34
CA GLU A 65 16.21 18.16 1.37
C GLU A 65 15.43 16.84 1.34
N PRO A 66 15.22 16.22 2.51
CA PRO A 66 14.43 15.00 2.55
C PRO A 66 13.03 15.33 2.04
N VAL A 67 12.57 14.61 1.02
CA VAL A 67 11.18 14.67 0.55
C VAL A 67 10.30 14.05 1.64
N VAL A 68 10.02 14.82 2.68
CA VAL A 68 9.03 14.49 3.68
C VAL A 68 7.68 14.67 3.01
N GLN A 69 7.07 13.56 2.63
CA GLN A 69 5.67 13.56 2.24
C GLN A 69 4.86 14.04 3.44
N SER A 70 4.07 15.09 3.23
CA SER A 70 3.17 15.56 4.29
C SER A 70 2.18 14.45 4.63
N ARG A 71 1.61 14.49 5.83
CA ARG A 71 0.54 13.54 6.19
C ARG A 71 -0.60 13.58 5.17
N GLN A 72 -0.92 14.78 4.66
CA GLN A 72 -1.85 14.97 3.57
C GLN A 72 -1.44 14.23 2.30
N ASP A 73 -0.17 14.30 1.87
CA ASP A 73 0.30 13.60 0.66
C ASP A 73 0.20 12.08 0.79
N ILE A 74 0.50 11.55 1.98
CA ILE A 74 0.37 10.12 2.27
C ILE A 74 -1.10 9.69 2.22
N ILE A 75 -2.00 10.51 2.80
CA ILE A 75 -3.44 10.25 2.79
C ILE A 75 -3.97 10.30 1.36
N VAL A 76 -3.65 11.32 0.59
CA VAL A 76 -4.07 11.48 -0.81
C VAL A 76 -3.57 10.33 -1.67
N LYS A 77 -2.31 9.92 -1.50
CA LYS A 77 -1.76 8.77 -2.23
C LYS A 77 -2.49 7.48 -1.91
N LYS A 78 -2.81 7.25 -0.64
CA LYS A 78 -3.53 6.04 -0.20
C LYS A 78 -4.98 6.04 -0.70
N PHE A 79 -5.64 7.19 -0.62
CA PHE A 79 -6.99 7.41 -1.14
C PHE A 79 -7.07 7.15 -2.65
N ASN A 80 -6.18 7.75 -3.44
CA ASN A 80 -6.14 7.55 -4.89
C ASN A 80 -5.85 6.09 -5.26
N SER A 81 -4.98 5.42 -4.51
CA SER A 81 -4.69 3.99 -4.71
C SER A 81 -5.93 3.13 -4.46
N GLN A 82 -6.67 3.41 -3.39
CA GLN A 82 -7.89 2.67 -3.05
C GLN A 82 -9.03 2.96 -4.03
N MET A 83 -9.17 4.22 -4.48
CA MET A 83 -10.14 4.59 -5.51
C MET A 83 -9.89 3.86 -6.83
N GLN A 84 -8.63 3.79 -7.29
CA GLN A 84 -8.29 3.02 -8.49
C GLN A 84 -8.57 1.52 -8.33
N GLU A 85 -8.32 0.96 -7.16
CA GLU A 85 -8.58 -0.45 -6.85
C GLU A 85 -10.08 -0.80 -6.97
N ILE A 86 -10.96 0.15 -6.64
CA ILE A 86 -12.42 0.02 -6.78
C ILE A 86 -12.96 0.59 -8.10
N GLY A 87 -12.09 1.00 -9.04
CA GLY A 87 -12.46 1.46 -10.37
C GLY A 87 -13.06 2.87 -10.44
N LEU A 88 -12.77 3.72 -9.45
CA LEU A 88 -13.24 5.11 -9.37
C LEU A 88 -12.09 6.10 -9.69
N GLU A 89 -12.41 7.19 -10.39
CA GLU A 89 -11.45 8.27 -10.68
C GLU A 89 -11.67 9.47 -9.75
N PRO A 90 -10.61 10.01 -9.11
CA PRO A 90 -10.72 11.21 -8.29
C PRO A 90 -10.98 12.44 -9.17
N ALA A 91 -12.01 13.22 -8.82
CA ALA A 91 -12.35 14.45 -9.52
C ALA A 91 -11.24 15.50 -9.38
N THR A 92 -10.81 16.07 -10.50
CA THR A 92 -9.68 17.02 -10.61
C THR A 92 -10.04 18.47 -10.29
N ASP A 93 -11.31 18.79 -10.02
CA ASP A 93 -11.74 20.17 -9.77
C ASP A 93 -11.95 20.47 -8.27
N GLY A 94 -11.01 21.26 -7.74
CA GLY A 94 -11.23 22.30 -6.73
C GLY A 94 -11.96 21.93 -5.44
N GLY A 95 -11.23 21.45 -4.43
CA GLY A 95 -11.56 21.62 -3.00
C GLY A 95 -12.82 20.93 -2.48
N TYR A 96 -13.64 20.34 -3.34
CA TYR A 96 -14.76 19.51 -2.98
C TYR A 96 -14.24 18.08 -2.82
N VAL A 97 -14.26 17.55 -1.60
CA VAL A 97 -14.09 16.11 -1.39
C VAL A 97 -15.29 15.47 -2.09
N PRO A 98 -15.11 14.71 -3.19
CA PRO A 98 -16.23 14.04 -3.80
C PRO A 98 -16.71 13.02 -2.77
N VAL A 99 -17.94 13.20 -2.29
CA VAL A 99 -18.69 12.10 -1.68
C VAL A 99 -18.67 11.04 -2.77
N SER A 100 -17.91 9.98 -2.56
CA SER A 100 -17.78 8.90 -3.54
C SER A 100 -19.15 8.24 -3.61
N HIS A 101 -20.04 8.80 -4.44
CA HIS A 101 -21.36 8.25 -4.63
C HIS A 101 -21.16 6.89 -5.26
N THR A 102 -21.54 5.87 -4.50
CA THR A 102 -21.61 4.50 -4.99
C THR A 102 -22.53 4.45 -6.23
N PRO A 103 -22.36 3.51 -7.17
CA PRO A 103 -23.23 3.39 -8.34
C PRO A 103 -24.75 3.55 -8.08
N LEU A 104 -25.26 3.00 -6.99
CA LEU A 104 -26.61 3.16 -6.47
C LEU A 104 -26.87 4.59 -6.00
N ALA A 105 -25.98 5.16 -5.18
CA ALA A 105 -26.12 6.53 -4.71
C ALA A 105 -26.23 7.52 -5.88
N ARG A 106 -25.38 7.34 -6.90
CA ARG A 106 -25.42 8.12 -8.13
C ARG A 106 -26.74 7.91 -8.88
N PHE A 107 -27.17 6.66 -9.01
CA PHE A 107 -28.42 6.30 -9.68
C PHE A 107 -29.65 6.94 -9.03
N LEU A 108 -29.67 7.04 -7.70
CA LEU A 108 -30.74 7.65 -6.91
C LEU A 108 -30.72 9.18 -7.00
N VAL A 109 -29.54 9.81 -6.89
CA VAL A 109 -29.39 11.27 -7.04
C VAL A 109 -29.77 11.73 -8.46
N GLU A 110 -29.40 10.99 -9.50
CA GLU A 110 -29.77 11.28 -10.89
C GLU A 110 -31.30 11.26 -11.11
N ARG A 111 -32.06 10.60 -10.22
CA ARG A 111 -33.53 10.55 -10.23
C ARG A 111 -34.19 11.56 -9.28
N GLY A 112 -33.40 12.46 -8.71
CA GLY A 112 -33.90 13.52 -7.83
C GLY A 112 -34.15 13.08 -6.39
N VAL A 113 -33.66 11.91 -5.97
CA VAL A 113 -33.70 11.52 -4.56
C VAL A 113 -32.74 12.42 -3.77
N HIS A 114 -33.23 12.98 -2.65
CA HIS A 114 -32.45 13.87 -1.81
C HIS A 114 -31.24 13.14 -1.18
N GLU A 115 -30.09 13.81 -1.08
CA GLU A 115 -28.84 13.20 -0.59
C GLU A 115 -28.99 12.57 0.81
N ASP A 116 -29.75 13.22 1.70
CA ASP A 116 -30.05 12.68 3.03
C ASP A 116 -30.79 11.34 2.97
N THR A 117 -31.74 11.20 2.03
CA THR A 117 -32.49 9.96 1.81
C THR A 117 -31.58 8.90 1.21
N VAL A 118 -30.70 9.28 0.27
CA VAL A 118 -29.71 8.37 -0.29
C VAL A 118 -28.76 7.86 0.79
N SER A 119 -28.27 8.73 1.68
CA SER A 119 -27.41 8.33 2.79
C SER A 119 -28.12 7.35 3.72
N ALA A 120 -29.37 7.63 4.10
CA ALA A 120 -30.15 6.74 4.97
C ALA A 120 -30.38 5.35 4.34
N ILE A 121 -30.59 5.28 3.01
CA ILE A 121 -30.72 4.01 2.29
C ILE A 121 -29.39 3.24 2.33
N LEU A 122 -28.27 3.90 2.05
CA LEU A 122 -26.95 3.27 2.08
C LEU A 122 -26.58 2.76 3.48
N ASP A 123 -26.88 3.55 4.52
CA ASP A 123 -26.65 3.16 5.91
C ASP A 123 -27.47 1.90 6.26
N GLY A 124 -28.75 1.85 5.88
CA GLY A 124 -29.58 0.66 6.07
C GLY A 124 -29.05 -0.56 5.32
N LEU A 125 -28.57 -0.39 4.08
CA LEU A 125 -27.97 -1.48 3.30
C LEU A 125 -26.70 -2.05 3.96
N MET A 126 -25.94 -1.23 4.70
CA MET A 126 -24.72 -1.66 5.39
C MET A 126 -25.01 -2.52 6.63
N GLU A 127 -26.21 -2.42 7.20
CA GLU A 127 -26.64 -3.13 8.41
C GLU A 127 -27.23 -4.51 8.10
N GLU A 128 -27.76 -4.73 6.89
CA GLU A 128 -28.45 -5.97 6.54
C GLU A 128 -27.54 -7.15 6.20
N GLU A 129 -28.03 -8.35 6.55
CA GLU A 129 -27.25 -9.59 6.42
C GLU A 129 -27.59 -10.44 5.19
N GLY A 130 -28.69 -10.13 4.51
CA GLY A 130 -29.23 -10.94 3.42
C GLY A 130 -29.71 -10.12 2.24
N GLU A 131 -29.56 -10.71 1.05
CA GLU A 131 -29.96 -10.11 -0.23
C GLU A 131 -31.46 -9.74 -0.28
N VAL A 132 -32.31 -10.58 0.33
CA VAL A 132 -33.76 -10.33 0.36
C VAL A 132 -34.07 -9.07 1.17
N GLN A 133 -33.36 -8.83 2.26
CA GLN A 133 -33.54 -7.64 3.11
C GLN A 133 -33.05 -6.38 2.38
N VAL A 134 -31.91 -6.49 1.69
CA VAL A 134 -31.36 -5.42 0.83
C VAL A 134 -32.37 -4.97 -0.23
N ARG A 135 -33.01 -5.92 -0.93
CA ARG A 135 -34.05 -5.58 -1.92
C ARG A 135 -35.28 -4.96 -1.27
N ALA A 136 -35.66 -5.45 -0.08
CA ALA A 136 -36.79 -4.91 0.68
C ALA A 136 -36.57 -3.47 1.17
N ILE A 137 -35.32 -3.07 1.46
CA ILE A 137 -34.99 -1.68 1.79
C ILE A 137 -35.26 -0.76 0.61
N ILE A 138 -34.86 -1.15 -0.60
CA ILE A 138 -35.10 -0.36 -1.81
C ILE A 138 -36.60 -0.28 -2.13
N ASP A 139 -37.33 -1.37 -1.90
CA ASP A 139 -38.78 -1.42 -2.06
C ASP A 139 -39.48 -0.44 -1.09
N ALA A 140 -39.11 -0.48 0.19
CA ALA A 140 -39.62 0.45 1.20
C ALA A 140 -39.20 1.91 0.93
N ALA A 141 -38.01 2.12 0.38
CA ALA A 141 -37.54 3.44 -0.03
C ALA A 141 -38.34 3.99 -1.22
N ALA A 142 -38.74 3.14 -2.17
CA ALA A 142 -39.57 3.54 -3.31
C ALA A 142 -40.98 3.98 -2.88
N ASP A 143 -41.49 3.48 -1.76
CA ASP A 143 -42.76 3.92 -1.17
C ASP A 143 -42.64 5.24 -0.37
N THR A 144 -41.44 5.78 -0.21
CA THR A 144 -41.19 6.98 0.59
C THR A 144 -41.44 8.26 -0.24
N PRO A 145 -42.12 9.28 0.33
CA PRO A 145 -42.31 10.55 -0.35
C PRO A 145 -40.97 11.19 -0.79
N GLY A 146 -40.84 11.49 -2.08
CA GLY A 146 -39.61 12.05 -2.66
C GLY A 146 -38.70 11.04 -3.35
N VAL A 147 -39.08 9.76 -3.37
CA VAL A 147 -38.44 8.72 -4.18
C VAL A 147 -39.47 8.19 -5.18
N ASP A 148 -39.31 8.52 -6.46
CA ASP A 148 -40.21 8.05 -7.52
C ASP A 148 -39.53 6.95 -8.35
N LEU A 149 -39.36 5.78 -7.74
CA LEU A 149 -38.77 4.60 -8.39
C LEU A 149 -39.88 3.63 -8.75
N THR A 150 -40.18 3.49 -10.04
CA THR A 150 -41.22 2.58 -10.51
C THR A 150 -40.74 1.66 -11.64
N GLY A 151 -41.34 0.46 -11.72
CA GLY A 151 -41.12 -0.50 -12.81
C GLY A 151 -39.65 -0.89 -13.01
N GLU A 152 -39.09 -0.57 -14.17
CA GLU A 152 -37.70 -0.91 -14.53
C GLU A 152 -36.67 -0.18 -13.68
N GLU A 153 -36.99 1.00 -13.16
CA GLU A 153 -36.06 1.79 -12.35
C GLU A 153 -35.89 1.21 -10.96
N LEU A 154 -36.99 0.72 -10.38
CA LEU A 154 -36.99 0.00 -9.12
C LEU A 154 -36.18 -1.29 -9.22
N ALA A 155 -36.40 -2.08 -10.27
CA ALA A 155 -35.65 -3.31 -10.51
C ALA A 155 -34.13 -3.02 -10.64
N LYS A 156 -33.77 -1.96 -11.37
CA LYS A 156 -32.37 -1.55 -11.53
C LYS A 156 -31.76 -1.03 -10.22
N ALA A 157 -32.51 -0.30 -9.40
CA ALA A 157 -32.06 0.12 -8.07
C ALA A 157 -31.81 -1.08 -7.15
N GLN A 158 -32.71 -2.08 -7.17
CA GLN A 158 -32.55 -3.32 -6.40
C GLN A 158 -31.28 -4.09 -6.84
N ASP A 159 -31.05 -4.25 -8.14
CA ASP A 159 -29.86 -4.93 -8.65
C ASP A 159 -28.56 -4.19 -8.26
N LEU A 160 -28.55 -2.86 -8.37
CA LEU A 160 -27.41 -2.04 -7.95
C LEU A 160 -27.15 -2.14 -6.44
N ALA A 161 -28.21 -2.16 -5.62
CA ALA A 161 -28.10 -2.33 -4.17
C ALA A 161 -27.50 -3.68 -3.78
N VAL A 162 -27.91 -4.77 -4.44
CA VAL A 162 -27.34 -6.10 -4.22
C VAL A 162 -25.86 -6.17 -4.61
N ILE A 163 -25.49 -5.56 -5.74
CA ILE A 163 -24.09 -5.50 -6.19
C ILE A 163 -23.22 -4.75 -5.18
N GLU A 164 -23.69 -3.61 -4.69
CA GLU A 164 -22.95 -2.81 -3.70
C GLU A 164 -22.80 -3.54 -2.37
N TRP A 165 -23.90 -4.09 -1.85
CA TRP A 165 -23.88 -4.88 -0.62
C TRP A 165 -22.90 -6.06 -0.72
N THR A 166 -22.89 -6.75 -1.86
CA THR A 166 -21.97 -7.88 -2.12
C THR A 166 -20.51 -7.41 -2.14
N ASN A 167 -20.22 -6.29 -2.80
CA ASN A 167 -18.88 -5.74 -2.88
C ASN A 167 -18.37 -5.25 -1.51
N LEU A 168 -19.24 -4.61 -0.73
CA LEU A 168 -18.94 -4.17 0.64
C LEU A 168 -18.59 -5.35 1.54
N ARG A 169 -19.34 -6.46 1.47
CA ARG A 169 -19.02 -7.67 2.25
C ARG A 169 -17.71 -8.32 1.83
N ARG A 170 -17.47 -8.44 0.51
CA ARG A 170 -16.19 -8.98 0.00
C ARG A 170 -14.99 -8.19 0.51
N SER A 171 -15.11 -6.87 0.63
CA SER A 171 -14.04 -5.99 1.15
C SER A 171 -13.80 -6.12 2.66
N ARG A 172 -14.80 -6.57 3.44
CA ARG A 172 -14.66 -6.80 4.90
C ARG A 172 -13.95 -8.13 5.21
N GLU A 173 -13.99 -9.08 4.29
CA GLU A 173 -13.40 -10.41 4.43
C GLU A 173 -11.95 -10.50 3.91
N SER A 174 -11.47 -9.48 3.19
CA SER A 174 -10.09 -9.37 2.65
C SER A 174 -9.15 -8.57 3.55
#